data_AF-A0A351LFV3-F1
#
_entry.id   AF-A0A351LFV3-F1
#
_cell.length_a   1.000
_cell.length_b   1.000
_cell.length_c   1.000
_cell.angle_alpha   90.00
_cell.angle_beta   90.00
_cell.angle_gamma   90.00
#
_symmetry.space_group_name_H-M   'P 1'
#
loop_
_entity.id
_entity.type
_entity.pdbx_description
1 polymer ?
#
loop_
_entity_poly.entity_id
_entity_poly.type
_entity_poly.pdbx_seq_one_letter_code
_entity_poly.pdbx_strand_id
1 'polypeptide(L)'
;QGDRIDRNRLSKALQLVQSTSPSYILLASLDAARQQMALHGEALMAKTLQLADAARKQIPHVPGLSVLSSVQLPRCFSLDRTRLTVTVSGLGLTGFEVDDIFDRYLGVQAEFPSLQHLTFIISLGNTAADIDQLVQAFTTLATEYRRNADSPAGAGAGRGGFKEISRGSADSLVKPAPTVFPWSNPPLQPPLSPREAFFAPTEILPIEQAESRICAELICPYPPGIPVLLPGEIVTKSALDYLQQIQTMGGVISGCADATLKTLKVLTL
;
A
#
# COMPACT_ATOMS: atom_id res chain seq x y z
N GLN A 1 18.15 31.45 -6.26
CA GLN A 1 17.05 32.37 -6.65
C GLN A 1 17.04 32.52 -8.16
N GLY A 2 15.88 32.78 -8.78
CA GLY A 2 15.77 33.07 -10.22
C GLY A 2 14.34 33.48 -10.61
N ASP A 3 14.17 34.01 -11.82
CA ASP A 3 12.93 34.68 -12.27
C ASP A 3 11.97 33.76 -13.05
N ARG A 4 12.18 32.44 -12.97
CA ARG A 4 11.34 31.45 -13.67
C ARG A 4 9.92 31.34 -13.11
N ILE A 5 9.68 31.81 -11.89
CA ILE A 5 8.38 31.75 -11.19
C ILE A 5 8.07 33.12 -10.60
N ASP A 6 6.90 33.66 -10.95
CA ASP A 6 6.37 34.90 -10.35
C ASP A 6 5.98 34.65 -8.89
N ARG A 7 6.68 35.31 -7.97
CA ARG A 7 6.47 35.21 -6.52
C ARG A 7 5.09 35.70 -6.09
N ASN A 8 4.54 36.72 -6.75
CA ASN A 8 3.22 37.24 -6.44
C ASN A 8 2.15 36.23 -6.80
N ARG A 9 2.29 35.57 -7.96
CA ARG A 9 1.40 34.48 -8.37
C ARG A 9 1.48 33.29 -7.42
N LEU A 10 2.68 32.90 -6.99
CA LEU A 10 2.87 31.82 -6.01
C LEU A 10 2.20 32.15 -4.66
N SER A 11 2.41 33.37 -4.15
CA SER A 11 1.80 33.83 -2.90
C SER A 11 0.27 33.78 -2.94
N LYS A 12 -0.34 34.26 -4.04
CA LYS A 12 -1.79 34.19 -4.26
C LYS A 12 -2.32 32.75 -4.28
N ALA A 13 -1.61 31.83 -4.94
CA ALA A 13 -2.00 30.42 -4.97
C ALA A 13 -1.92 29.78 -3.58
N LEU A 14 -0.88 30.11 -2.82
CA LEU A 14 -0.68 29.60 -1.46
C LEU A 14 -1.79 30.04 -0.50
N GLN A 15 -2.25 31.29 -0.62
CA GLN A 15 -3.35 31.84 0.18
C GLN A 15 -4.70 31.13 -0.04
N LEU A 16 -4.90 30.41 -1.16
CA LEU A 16 -6.13 29.65 -1.40
C LEU A 16 -6.24 28.37 -0.56
N VAL A 17 -5.10 27.81 -0.14
CA VAL A 17 -5.03 26.51 0.54
C VAL A 17 -4.52 26.60 1.98
N GLN A 18 -3.81 27.68 2.33
CA GLN A 18 -3.34 27.89 3.69
C GLN A 18 -4.45 28.38 4.60
N SER A 19 -4.46 27.84 5.82
CA SER A 19 -5.23 28.42 6.92
C SER A 19 -4.70 29.81 7.24
N THR A 20 -5.61 30.75 7.52
CA THR A 20 -5.28 32.07 8.07
C THR A 20 -4.78 32.00 9.52
N SER A 21 -4.97 30.85 10.19
CA SER A 21 -4.52 30.56 11.55
C SER A 21 -3.72 29.25 11.58
N PRO A 22 -2.47 29.23 11.08
CA PRO A 22 -1.66 28.02 11.06
C PRO A 22 -1.24 27.60 12.48
N SER A 23 -1.03 26.29 12.68
CA SER A 23 -0.49 25.77 13.93
C SER A 23 1.00 26.10 14.05
N TYR A 24 1.34 26.99 14.98
CA TYR A 24 2.73 27.36 15.26
C TYR A 24 3.58 26.18 15.74
N ILE A 25 2.98 25.19 16.40
CA ILE A 25 3.69 23.98 16.82
C ILE A 25 4.11 23.15 15.60
N LEU A 26 3.23 23.00 14.60
CA LEU A 26 3.59 22.31 13.36
C LEU A 26 4.65 23.07 12.56
N LEU A 27 4.56 24.41 12.52
CA LEU A 27 5.58 25.24 11.87
C LEU A 27 6.95 25.13 12.56
N ALA A 28 6.97 25.16 13.89
CA ALA A 28 8.20 24.97 14.67
C ALA A 28 8.80 23.58 14.46
N SER A 29 7.96 22.54 14.40
CA SER A 29 8.39 21.17 14.07
C SER A 29 9.06 21.09 12.69
N LEU A 30 8.48 21.73 11.67
CA LEU A 30 9.05 21.76 10.32
C LEU A 30 10.40 22.50 10.27
N ASP A 31 10.55 23.62 10.99
CA ASP A 31 11.85 24.32 11.03
C ASP A 31 12.91 23.51 11.80
N ALA A 32 12.52 22.84 12.89
CA ALA A 32 13.39 21.94 13.63
C ALA A 32 13.83 20.74 12.76
N ALA A 33 12.92 20.12 12.00
CA ALA A 33 13.24 19.03 11.07
C ALA A 33 14.22 19.49 9.98
N ARG A 34 14.01 20.68 9.41
CA ARG A 34 14.93 21.29 8.44
C ARG A 34 16.32 21.53 9.06
N GLN A 35 16.38 22.08 10.27
CA GLN A 35 17.64 22.31 10.99
C GLN A 35 18.38 20.99 11.27
N GLN A 36 17.67 19.96 11.75
CA GLN A 36 18.23 18.63 12.02
C GLN A 36 18.88 18.04 10.76
N MET A 37 18.19 18.09 9.62
CA MET A 37 18.74 17.60 8.36
C MET A 37 19.92 18.42 7.87
N ALA A 38 19.92 19.73 8.07
CA ALA A 38 21.03 20.61 7.68
C ALA A 38 22.30 20.38 8.52
N LEU A 39 22.16 20.13 9.83
CA LEU A 39 23.29 19.98 10.74
C LEU A 39 23.77 18.53 10.88
N HIS A 40 22.87 17.55 10.80
CA HIS A 40 23.13 16.15 11.16
C HIS A 40 22.59 15.14 10.13
N GLY A 41 22.02 15.60 9.01
CA GLY A 41 21.31 14.74 8.06
C GLY A 41 22.16 13.62 7.46
N GLU A 42 23.44 13.89 7.14
CA GLU A 42 24.34 12.88 6.58
C GLU A 42 24.57 11.71 7.56
N ALA A 43 24.89 12.01 8.82
CA ALA A 43 25.12 11.00 9.84
C ALA A 43 23.83 10.21 10.18
N LEU A 44 22.70 10.92 10.29
CA LEU A 44 21.40 10.30 10.54
C LEU A 44 21.00 9.36 9.41
N MET A 45 21.11 9.80 8.15
CA MET A 45 20.79 8.99 6.98
C MET A 45 21.75 7.82 6.81
N ALA A 46 23.05 8.01 7.07
CA ALA A 46 24.02 6.93 7.05
C ALA A 46 23.65 5.82 8.05
N LYS A 47 23.24 6.19 9.27
CA LYS A 47 22.73 5.24 10.28
C LYS A 47 21.44 4.55 9.80
N THR A 48 20.47 5.29 9.26
CA THR A 48 19.22 4.71 8.73
C THR A 48 19.50 3.69 7.62
N LEU A 49 20.44 3.99 6.73
CA LEU A 49 20.85 3.06 5.67
C LEU A 49 21.56 1.82 6.24
N GLN A 50 22.41 1.97 7.25
CA GLN A 50 23.03 0.83 7.94
C GLN A 50 21.98 -0.10 8.57
N LEU A 51 20.97 0.46 9.24
CA LEU A 51 19.85 -0.30 9.81
C LEU A 51 19.05 -1.02 8.72
N ALA A 52 18.77 -0.33 7.62
CA ALA A 52 18.10 -0.93 6.48
C ALA A 52 18.89 -2.09 5.86
N ASP A 53 20.18 -1.89 5.62
CA ASP A 53 21.06 -2.92 5.08
C ASP A 53 21.20 -4.12 6.04
N ALA A 54 21.20 -3.88 7.36
CA ALA A 54 21.19 -4.93 8.36
C ALA A 54 19.91 -5.79 8.29
N ALA A 55 18.73 -5.17 8.24
CA ALA A 55 17.46 -5.89 8.10
C ALA A 55 17.42 -6.70 6.79
N ARG A 56 17.83 -6.08 5.68
CA ARG A 56 17.86 -6.68 4.34
C ARG A 56 18.83 -7.86 4.24
N LYS A 57 19.90 -7.87 5.04
CA LYS A 57 20.83 -8.99 5.14
C LYS A 57 20.27 -10.14 5.99
N GLN A 58 19.61 -9.82 7.11
CA GLN A 58 19.17 -10.83 8.08
C GLN A 58 17.88 -11.56 7.68
N ILE A 59 16.86 -10.82 7.21
CA ILE A 59 15.52 -11.38 6.94
C ILE A 59 15.54 -12.53 5.91
N PRO A 60 16.31 -12.47 4.79
CA PRO A 60 16.38 -13.58 3.84
C PRO A 60 16.93 -14.90 4.42
N HIS A 61 17.59 -14.88 5.57
CA HIS A 61 18.03 -16.11 6.26
C HIS A 61 16.88 -16.81 7.01
N VAL A 62 15.74 -16.14 7.19
CA VAL A 62 14.53 -16.75 7.75
C VAL A 62 13.83 -17.54 6.63
N PRO A 63 13.62 -18.86 6.79
CA PRO A 63 13.05 -19.68 5.74
C PRO A 63 11.63 -19.27 5.34
N GLY A 64 11.33 -19.31 4.04
CA GLY A 64 10.04 -18.90 3.49
C GLY A 64 9.90 -17.40 3.27
N LEU A 65 10.92 -16.60 3.64
CA LEU A 65 10.97 -15.17 3.39
C LEU A 65 11.95 -14.81 2.29
N SER A 66 11.66 -13.73 1.58
CA SER A 66 12.62 -13.06 0.71
C SER A 66 12.41 -11.56 0.78
N VAL A 67 13.45 -10.79 0.46
CA VAL A 67 13.39 -9.34 0.42
C VAL A 67 13.50 -8.90 -1.04
N LEU A 68 12.68 -7.93 -1.45
CA LEU A 68 12.77 -7.31 -2.77
C LEU A 68 14.18 -6.77 -2.97
N SER A 69 15.01 -7.44 -3.77
CA SER A 69 16.38 -7.03 -4.09
C SER A 69 16.40 -6.17 -5.36
N SER A 70 17.56 -5.58 -5.69
CA SER A 70 17.70 -4.67 -6.83
C SER A 70 17.15 -5.32 -8.10
N VAL A 71 15.99 -4.85 -8.56
CA VAL A 71 15.41 -5.33 -9.79
C VAL A 71 16.09 -4.57 -10.92
N GLN A 72 16.79 -5.27 -11.81
CA GLN A 72 17.23 -4.70 -13.08
C GLN A 72 16.00 -4.56 -13.98
N LEU A 73 15.14 -3.58 -13.69
CA LEU A 73 14.07 -3.18 -14.60
C LEU A 73 14.66 -2.19 -15.62
N PRO A 74 14.24 -2.26 -16.90
CA PRO A 74 14.77 -1.39 -17.96
C PRO A 74 14.68 0.12 -17.67
N ARG A 75 13.85 0.55 -16.71
CA ARG A 75 13.59 1.94 -16.35
C ARG A 75 13.77 2.26 -14.85
N CYS A 76 14.25 1.31 -14.04
CA CYS A 76 14.50 1.56 -12.62
C CYS A 76 16.01 1.56 -12.38
N PHE A 77 16.54 2.71 -11.96
CA PHE A 77 17.97 2.92 -11.77
C PHE A 77 18.47 2.58 -10.37
N SER A 78 17.59 2.63 -9.37
CA SER A 78 17.95 2.37 -7.98
C SER A 78 16.73 1.91 -7.18
N LEU A 79 16.98 1.16 -6.11
CA LEU A 79 16.00 0.77 -5.11
C LEU A 79 16.20 1.63 -3.86
N ASP A 80 15.12 2.20 -3.34
CA ASP A 80 15.16 2.83 -2.03
C ASP A 80 15.35 1.76 -0.94
N ARG A 81 16.54 1.72 -0.37
CA ARG A 81 16.91 0.73 0.66
C ARG A 81 16.09 0.89 1.93
N THR A 82 15.61 2.09 2.23
CA THR A 82 14.81 2.38 3.43
C THR A 82 13.38 1.87 3.34
N ARG A 83 12.91 1.53 2.13
CA ARG A 83 11.65 0.81 1.88
C ARG A 83 11.92 -0.69 1.84
N LEU A 84 11.84 -1.31 3.00
CA LEU A 84 12.04 -2.76 3.15
C LEU A 84 10.75 -3.50 2.78
N THR A 85 10.71 -4.10 1.59
CA THR A 85 9.61 -4.97 1.15
C THR A 85 9.99 -6.44 1.32
N VAL A 86 9.23 -7.17 2.14
CA VAL A 86 9.43 -8.58 2.48
C VAL A 86 8.30 -9.40 1.87
N THR A 87 8.65 -10.40 1.06
CA THR A 87 7.72 -11.41 0.54
C THR A 87 7.54 -12.50 1.58
N VAL A 88 6.27 -12.81 1.92
CA VAL A 88 5.89 -13.79 2.95
C VAL A 88 5.12 -14.99 2.41
N SER A 89 4.83 -15.01 1.10
CA SER A 89 4.06 -16.09 0.47
C SER A 89 4.71 -17.47 0.63
N GLY A 90 6.03 -17.55 0.83
CA GLY A 90 6.74 -18.80 1.15
C GLY A 90 6.41 -19.39 2.53
N LEU A 91 5.73 -18.64 3.40
CA LEU A 91 5.16 -19.14 4.66
C LEU A 91 3.74 -19.71 4.51
N GLY A 92 3.14 -19.60 3.31
CA GLY A 92 1.72 -19.94 3.09
C GLY A 92 0.75 -18.96 3.75
N LEU A 93 1.22 -17.74 4.04
CA LEU A 93 0.44 -16.65 4.62
C LEU A 93 0.36 -15.48 3.65
N THR A 94 -0.74 -14.74 3.73
CA THR A 94 -0.85 -13.42 3.10
C THR A 94 -0.15 -12.35 3.93
N GLY A 95 0.23 -11.24 3.30
CA GLY A 95 0.82 -10.12 4.05
C GLY A 95 -0.17 -9.48 5.03
N PHE A 96 -1.48 -9.57 4.80
CA PHE A 96 -2.51 -9.12 5.75
C PHE A 96 -2.53 -9.98 7.01
N GLU A 97 -2.49 -11.30 6.86
CA GLU A 97 -2.46 -12.21 8.02
C GLU A 97 -1.18 -12.01 8.84
N VAL A 98 -0.04 -11.80 8.18
CA VAL A 98 1.22 -11.51 8.88
C VAL A 98 1.15 -10.18 9.62
N ASP A 99 0.58 -9.14 9.02
CA ASP A 99 0.43 -7.83 9.67
C ASP A 99 -0.48 -7.90 10.90
N ASP A 100 -1.60 -8.62 10.81
CA ASP A 100 -2.49 -8.91 11.94
C ASP A 100 -1.76 -9.66 13.08
N ILE A 101 -0.88 -10.62 12.75
CA ILE A 101 -0.06 -11.33 13.76
C ILE A 101 0.92 -10.36 14.41
N PHE A 102 1.57 -9.54 13.58
CA PHE A 102 2.60 -8.62 14.01
C PHE A 102 2.05 -7.58 14.97
N ASP A 103 0.91 -6.96 14.63
CA ASP A 103 0.24 -5.96 15.46
C ASP A 103 -0.23 -6.56 16.79
N ARG A 104 -0.95 -7.69 16.74
CA ARG A 104 -1.61 -8.25 17.93
C ARG A 104 -0.65 -8.95 18.91
N TYR A 105 0.41 -9.56 18.40
CA TYR A 105 1.21 -10.49 19.21
C TYR A 105 2.71 -10.21 19.24
N LEU A 106 3.26 -9.50 18.25
CA LEU A 106 4.72 -9.32 18.11
C LEU A 106 5.17 -7.85 18.20
N GLY A 107 4.21 -6.91 18.31
CA GLY A 107 4.48 -5.49 18.51
C GLY A 107 5.22 -4.85 17.33
N VAL A 108 4.98 -5.34 16.11
CA VAL A 108 5.56 -4.82 14.88
C VAL A 108 4.42 -4.33 14.00
N GLN A 109 4.61 -3.21 13.29
CA GLN A 109 3.61 -2.68 12.39
C GLN A 109 4.23 -2.46 11.01
N ALA A 110 3.61 -3.00 9.96
CA ALA A 110 3.99 -2.68 8.60
C ALA A 110 3.42 -1.32 8.19
N GLU A 111 4.10 -0.63 7.28
CA GLU A 111 3.55 0.54 6.61
C GLU A 111 2.44 0.12 5.64
N PHE A 112 2.67 -1.00 4.93
CA PHE A 112 1.80 -1.43 3.85
C PHE A 112 1.79 -2.96 3.72
N PRO A 113 0.76 -3.64 4.23
CA PRO A 113 0.50 -5.05 3.93
C PRO A 113 -0.17 -5.20 2.55
N SER A 114 0.18 -6.27 1.86
CA SER A 114 -0.43 -6.69 0.59
C SER A 114 -0.62 -8.20 0.58
N LEU A 115 -1.13 -8.76 -0.51
CA LEU A 115 -1.42 -10.19 -0.59
C LEU A 115 -0.19 -11.08 -0.38
N GLN A 116 0.98 -10.69 -0.90
CA GLN A 116 2.20 -11.53 -0.83
C GLN A 116 3.36 -10.86 -0.09
N HIS A 117 3.24 -9.56 0.22
CA HIS A 117 4.34 -8.77 0.75
C HIS A 117 3.88 -7.86 1.88
N LEU A 118 4.82 -7.52 2.77
CA LEU A 118 4.72 -6.37 3.67
C LEU A 118 5.82 -5.38 3.33
N THR A 119 5.53 -4.09 3.40
CA THR A 119 6.53 -3.03 3.30
C THR A 119 6.66 -2.30 4.63
N PHE A 120 7.91 -2.06 5.02
CA PHE A 120 8.30 -1.30 6.20
C PHE A 120 9.11 -0.07 5.78
N ILE A 121 8.93 1.04 6.50
CA ILE A 121 9.77 2.23 6.35
C ILE A 121 10.79 2.23 7.49
N ILE A 122 12.08 2.18 7.14
CA ILE A 122 13.17 2.35 8.09
C ILE A 122 13.58 3.82 8.06
N SER A 123 13.32 4.53 9.15
CA SER A 123 13.47 5.98 9.25
C SER A 123 14.62 6.39 10.18
N LEU A 124 14.81 7.70 10.33
CA LEU A 124 15.75 8.29 11.30
C LEU A 124 15.35 8.01 12.75
N GLY A 125 14.06 7.70 12.99
CA GLY A 125 13.53 7.36 14.31
C GLY A 125 13.81 5.93 14.75
N ASN A 126 14.29 5.07 13.85
CA ASN A 126 14.55 3.67 14.17
C ASN A 126 15.92 3.45 14.81
N THR A 127 15.98 2.39 15.60
CA THR A 127 17.16 1.91 16.33
C THR A 127 17.53 0.50 15.88
N ALA A 128 18.70 0.01 16.32
CA ALA A 128 19.08 -1.39 16.08
C ALA A 128 18.10 -2.36 16.76
N ALA A 129 17.59 -2.00 17.95
CA ALA A 129 16.61 -2.82 18.67
C ALA A 129 15.31 -2.99 17.88
N ASP A 130 14.86 -1.96 17.16
CA ASP A 130 13.65 -2.07 16.31
C ASP A 130 13.89 -3.06 15.14
N ILE A 131 15.09 -3.05 14.55
CA ILE A 131 15.45 -4.00 13.50
C ILE A 131 15.55 -5.42 14.06
N ASP A 132 16.13 -5.58 15.24
CA ASP A 132 16.23 -6.88 15.91
C ASP A 132 14.83 -7.42 16.26
N GLN A 133 13.92 -6.57 16.74
CA GLN A 133 12.51 -6.93 16.99
C GLN A 133 11.82 -7.36 15.70
N LEU A 134 12.01 -6.64 14.60
CA LEU A 134 11.46 -7.00 13.29
C LEU A 134 11.96 -8.38 12.81
N VAL A 135 13.27 -8.63 12.89
CA VAL A 135 13.88 -9.91 12.51
C VAL A 135 13.38 -11.03 13.43
N GLN A 136 13.27 -10.78 14.72
CA GLN A 136 12.76 -11.74 15.70
C GLN A 136 11.29 -12.07 15.48
N ALA A 137 10.45 -11.09 15.12
CA ALA A 137 9.05 -11.31 14.79
C ALA A 137 8.90 -12.26 13.59
N PHE A 138 9.63 -12.00 12.51
CA PHE A 138 9.67 -12.90 11.34
C PHE A 138 10.19 -14.30 11.68
N THR A 139 11.25 -14.39 12.48
CA THR A 139 11.84 -15.68 12.90
C THR A 139 10.85 -16.50 13.74
N THR A 140 10.15 -15.84 14.66
CA THR A 140 9.15 -16.45 15.54
C THR A 140 7.97 -16.97 14.71
N LEU A 141 7.48 -16.14 13.78
CA LEU A 141 6.43 -16.51 12.84
C LEU A 141 6.81 -17.74 12.01
N ALA A 142 7.97 -17.72 11.35
CA ALA A 142 8.43 -18.83 10.51
C ALA A 142 8.61 -20.14 11.31
N THR A 143 9.07 -20.05 12.55
CA THR A 143 9.26 -21.23 13.43
C THR A 143 7.93 -21.86 13.83
N GLU A 144 6.94 -21.05 14.24
CA GLU A 144 5.61 -21.53 14.63
C GLU A 144 4.86 -22.17 13.45
N TYR A 145 4.94 -21.58 12.26
CA TYR A 145 4.24 -22.10 11.08
C TYR A 145 4.93 -23.33 10.48
N ARG A 146 6.25 -23.46 10.59
CA ARG A 146 6.97 -24.70 10.25
C ARG A 146 6.59 -25.85 11.18
N ARG A 147 6.60 -25.63 12.51
CA ARG A 147 6.23 -26.67 13.50
C ARG A 147 4.85 -27.28 13.22
N ASN A 148 3.92 -26.44 12.78
CA ASN A 148 2.57 -26.87 12.46
C ASN A 148 2.47 -27.63 11.12
N ALA A 149 3.36 -27.36 10.16
CA ALA A 149 3.43 -28.09 8.89
C ALA A 149 4.04 -29.49 9.05
N ASP A 150 4.99 -29.65 9.96
CA ASP A 150 5.70 -30.93 10.21
C ASP A 150 4.95 -31.87 11.17
N SER A 151 3.82 -31.43 11.75
CA SER A 151 3.01 -32.24 12.67
C SER A 151 2.14 -33.26 11.89
N PRO A 152 2.06 -34.54 12.32
CA PRO A 152 1.29 -35.56 11.59
C PRO A 152 -0.18 -35.18 11.44
N ALA A 153 -0.71 -35.31 10.22
CA ALA A 153 -2.12 -35.10 9.91
C ALA A 153 -2.99 -36.08 10.72
N GLY A 154 -3.53 -35.60 11.85
CA GLY A 154 -4.41 -36.40 12.72
C GLY A 154 -4.21 -36.19 14.22
N ALA A 155 -3.11 -35.58 14.66
CA ALA A 155 -2.87 -35.31 16.08
C ALA A 155 -3.27 -33.87 16.47
N GLY A 156 -4.58 -33.60 16.46
CA GLY A 156 -5.17 -32.36 16.96
C GLY A 156 -5.01 -31.15 16.04
N ALA A 157 -6.07 -30.35 15.92
CA ALA A 157 -5.98 -28.97 15.46
C ALA A 157 -5.12 -28.17 16.45
N GLY A 158 -3.80 -28.34 16.34
CA GLY A 158 -2.78 -27.68 17.15
C GLY A 158 -2.80 -26.20 16.87
N ARG A 159 -3.57 -25.47 17.67
CA ARG A 159 -3.55 -24.03 17.85
C ARG A 159 -2.08 -23.59 17.97
N GLY A 160 -1.54 -22.93 16.95
CA GLY A 160 -0.30 -22.16 17.10
C GLY A 160 -0.44 -21.15 18.24
N GLY A 161 0.68 -20.66 18.78
CA GLY A 161 0.67 -19.67 19.89
C GLY A 161 -0.21 -18.44 19.60
N PHE A 162 -0.48 -18.16 18.33
CA PHE A 162 -1.42 -17.15 17.84
C PHE A 162 -2.84 -17.75 17.75
N LYS A 163 -3.59 -17.75 18.86
CA LYS A 163 -5.01 -18.14 18.88
C LYS A 163 -5.84 -17.18 18.02
N GLU A 164 -6.72 -17.73 17.18
CA GLU A 164 -7.81 -17.01 16.47
C GLU A 164 -7.42 -16.10 15.30
N ILE A 165 -6.42 -16.47 14.51
CA ILE A 165 -6.43 -16.04 13.11
C ILE A 165 -7.08 -17.16 12.33
N SER A 166 -8.37 -16.97 12.07
CA SER A 166 -9.14 -17.82 11.16
C SER A 166 -8.32 -17.96 9.89
N ARG A 167 -7.75 -19.15 9.64
CA ARG A 167 -7.40 -19.53 8.27
C ARG A 167 -8.68 -19.32 7.48
N GLY A 168 -8.77 -18.23 6.72
CA GLY A 168 -9.74 -18.14 5.65
C GLY A 168 -9.56 -19.44 4.86
N SER A 169 -10.63 -20.24 4.79
CA SER A 169 -10.68 -21.63 4.31
C SER A 169 -9.47 -22.05 3.48
N ALA A 170 -8.91 -23.23 3.75
CA ALA A 170 -7.78 -23.83 3.02
C ALA A 170 -7.97 -23.95 1.48
N ASP A 171 -9.12 -23.52 0.94
CA ASP A 171 -9.37 -23.16 -0.46
C ASP A 171 -8.69 -21.85 -0.93
N SER A 172 -8.10 -21.06 -0.03
CA SER A 172 -7.32 -19.86 -0.33
C SER A 172 -5.89 -20.20 -0.76
N LEU A 173 -5.76 -21.14 -1.71
CA LEU A 173 -4.61 -21.11 -2.62
C LEU A 173 -4.50 -19.68 -3.11
N VAL A 174 -3.33 -19.05 -2.90
CA VAL A 174 -3.00 -17.68 -3.33
C VAL A 174 -3.70 -17.42 -4.68
N LYS A 175 -4.84 -16.72 -4.64
CA LYS A 175 -5.62 -16.47 -5.86
C LYS A 175 -4.68 -15.73 -6.79
N PRO A 176 -4.56 -16.15 -8.06
CA PRO A 176 -3.56 -15.60 -8.96
C PRO A 176 -3.73 -14.09 -8.98
N ALA A 177 -2.60 -13.38 -8.81
CA ALA A 177 -2.58 -11.94 -8.93
C ALA A 177 -3.21 -11.53 -10.26
N PRO A 178 -3.89 -10.38 -10.34
CA PRO A 178 -4.44 -9.89 -11.60
C PRO A 178 -3.36 -9.90 -12.68
N THR A 179 -3.62 -10.58 -13.79
CA THR A 179 -2.71 -10.60 -14.95
C THR A 179 -2.99 -9.44 -15.91
N VAL A 180 -4.16 -8.84 -15.78
CA VAL A 180 -4.58 -7.66 -16.54
C VAL A 180 -4.66 -6.48 -15.59
N PHE A 181 -3.82 -5.49 -15.83
CA PHE A 181 -3.85 -4.23 -15.10
C PHE A 181 -4.51 -3.16 -15.98
N PRO A 182 -5.48 -2.39 -15.48
CA PRO A 182 -6.16 -1.34 -16.27
C PRO A 182 -5.18 -0.36 -16.93
N TRP A 183 -4.07 -0.11 -16.26
CA TRP A 183 -2.96 0.77 -16.68
C TRP A 183 -2.12 0.23 -17.83
N SER A 184 -2.27 -1.04 -18.21
CA SER A 184 -1.47 -1.66 -19.27
C SER A 184 -1.84 -1.10 -20.65
N ASN A 185 -3.07 -0.61 -20.79
CA ASN A 185 -3.57 0.06 -21.97
C ASN A 185 -4.39 1.27 -21.51
N PRO A 186 -3.72 2.39 -21.14
CA PRO A 186 -4.42 3.53 -20.57
C PRO A 186 -5.48 4.03 -21.55
N PRO A 187 -6.68 4.42 -21.05
CA PRO A 187 -7.70 4.96 -21.92
C PRO A 187 -7.16 6.16 -22.72
N LEU A 188 -7.55 6.26 -23.99
CA LEU A 188 -7.40 7.48 -24.78
C LEU A 188 -8.03 8.64 -23.99
N GLN A 189 -7.55 9.87 -24.24
CA GLN A 189 -7.93 11.08 -23.47
C GLN A 189 -9.38 11.04 -22.98
N PRO A 190 -9.61 11.23 -21.66
CA PRO A 190 -10.93 11.07 -21.09
C PRO A 190 -11.93 12.02 -21.78
N PRO A 191 -13.19 11.59 -22.00
CA PRO A 191 -14.22 12.43 -22.63
C PRO A 191 -14.43 13.78 -21.94
N LEU A 192 -14.23 13.82 -20.63
CA LEU A 192 -14.34 15.02 -19.81
C LEU A 192 -13.14 15.13 -18.88
N SER A 193 -12.78 16.38 -18.54
CA SER A 193 -11.87 16.61 -17.43
C SER A 193 -12.52 16.19 -16.11
N PRO A 194 -11.72 15.82 -15.08
CA PRO A 194 -12.27 15.52 -13.76
C PRO A 194 -13.11 16.65 -13.16
N ARG A 195 -12.80 17.91 -13.50
CA ARG A 195 -13.57 19.07 -13.06
C ARG A 195 -14.94 19.13 -13.71
N GLU A 196 -15.03 18.92 -15.02
CA GLU A 196 -16.32 18.91 -15.73
C GLU A 196 -17.19 17.77 -15.24
N ALA A 197 -16.63 16.57 -15.08
CA ALA A 197 -17.35 15.42 -14.55
C ALA A 197 -17.84 15.67 -13.11
N PHE A 198 -17.04 16.33 -12.27
CA PHE A 198 -17.44 16.64 -10.88
C PHE A 198 -18.69 17.54 -10.79
N PHE A 199 -18.88 18.47 -11.73
CA PHE A 199 -20.03 19.38 -11.75
C PHE A 199 -21.19 18.91 -12.64
N ALA A 200 -21.02 17.80 -13.36
CA ALA A 200 -22.04 17.28 -14.25
C ALA A 200 -23.16 16.56 -13.46
N PRO A 201 -24.39 16.51 -14.00
CA PRO A 201 -25.47 15.68 -13.44
C PRO A 201 -25.08 14.19 -13.41
N THR A 202 -25.55 13.49 -12.38
CA THR A 202 -25.17 12.10 -12.13
C THR A 202 -26.37 11.23 -11.81
N GLU A 203 -26.27 9.95 -12.13
CA GLU A 203 -27.20 8.90 -11.72
C GLU A 203 -26.43 7.72 -11.09
N ILE A 204 -27.16 6.84 -10.40
CA ILE A 204 -26.60 5.60 -9.82
C ILE A 204 -27.17 4.43 -10.60
N LEU A 205 -26.29 3.55 -11.09
CA LEU A 205 -26.66 2.36 -11.83
C LEU A 205 -26.12 1.11 -11.15
N PRO A 206 -26.77 -0.05 -11.31
CA PRO A 206 -26.14 -1.34 -11.04
C PRO A 206 -24.82 -1.46 -11.82
N ILE A 207 -23.80 -2.09 -11.22
CA ILE A 207 -22.47 -2.21 -11.83
C ILE A 207 -22.51 -2.88 -13.21
N GLU A 208 -23.45 -3.80 -13.42
CA GLU A 208 -23.67 -4.52 -14.67
C GLU A 208 -24.15 -3.60 -15.80
N GLN A 209 -24.67 -2.42 -15.48
CA GLN A 209 -25.15 -1.40 -16.42
C GLN A 209 -24.20 -0.20 -16.52
N ALA A 210 -23.10 -0.21 -15.77
CA ALA A 210 -22.16 0.90 -15.71
C ALA A 210 -21.12 0.88 -16.85
N GLU A 211 -20.92 -0.26 -17.52
CA GLU A 211 -19.98 -0.37 -18.64
C GLU A 211 -20.31 0.66 -19.74
N SER A 212 -19.27 1.28 -20.31
CA SER A 212 -19.36 2.33 -21.33
C SER A 212 -20.00 3.65 -20.89
N ARG A 213 -20.38 3.79 -19.61
CA ARG A 213 -20.81 5.07 -19.03
C ARG A 213 -19.59 5.91 -18.63
N ILE A 214 -19.80 7.21 -18.40
CA ILE A 214 -18.76 8.10 -17.87
C ILE A 214 -18.79 8.06 -16.34
N CYS A 215 -17.67 7.70 -15.73
CA CYS A 215 -17.53 7.62 -14.28
C CYS A 215 -17.71 9.01 -13.65
N ALA A 216 -18.47 9.08 -12.56
CA ALA A 216 -18.70 10.31 -11.80
C ALA A 216 -17.94 10.35 -10.46
N GLU A 217 -17.19 9.29 -10.16
CA GLU A 217 -16.52 9.10 -8.87
C GLU A 217 -15.09 8.60 -9.05
N LEU A 218 -14.30 8.71 -7.98
CA LEU A 218 -12.96 8.14 -7.91
C LEU A 218 -13.06 6.75 -7.31
N ILE A 219 -12.56 5.72 -7.98
CA ILE A 219 -12.64 4.34 -7.48
C ILE A 219 -11.25 3.78 -7.29
N CYS A 220 -10.89 3.48 -6.05
CA CYS A 220 -9.55 3.10 -5.66
C CYS A 220 -9.55 1.78 -4.87
N PRO A 221 -9.02 0.69 -5.43
CA PRO A 221 -8.81 -0.54 -4.70
C PRO A 221 -7.56 -0.46 -3.83
N TYR A 222 -7.61 -1.08 -2.66
CA TYR A 222 -6.49 -1.27 -1.76
C TYR A 222 -6.29 -2.76 -1.45
N PRO A 223 -5.10 -3.33 -1.74
CA PRO A 223 -3.98 -2.74 -2.47
C PRO A 223 -4.28 -2.59 -3.99
N PRO A 224 -3.56 -1.72 -4.74
CA PRO A 224 -2.39 -0.94 -4.33
C PRO A 224 -2.69 0.45 -3.75
N GLY A 225 -3.94 0.90 -3.71
CA GLY A 225 -4.30 2.27 -3.29
C GLY A 225 -4.10 3.32 -4.39
N ILE A 226 -4.20 2.91 -5.67
CA ILE A 226 -4.12 3.81 -6.83
C ILE A 226 -5.47 3.78 -7.58
N PRO A 227 -6.07 4.94 -7.91
CA PRO A 227 -7.40 4.99 -8.53
C PRO A 227 -7.49 4.24 -9.87
N VAL A 228 -8.34 3.23 -9.97
CA VAL A 228 -8.60 2.51 -11.23
C VAL A 228 -9.51 3.30 -12.16
N LEU A 229 -10.40 4.12 -11.59
CA LEU A 229 -11.28 5.02 -12.33
C LEU A 229 -11.26 6.40 -11.68
N LEU A 230 -11.25 7.44 -12.52
CA LEU A 230 -11.41 8.83 -12.14
C LEU A 230 -12.67 9.43 -12.76
N PRO A 231 -13.25 10.50 -12.15
CA PRO A 231 -14.34 11.22 -12.76
C PRO A 231 -13.99 11.71 -14.18
N GLY A 232 -14.88 11.47 -15.13
CA GLY A 232 -14.70 11.85 -16.53
C GLY A 232 -14.12 10.75 -17.43
N GLU A 233 -13.63 9.65 -16.84
CA GLU A 233 -13.19 8.47 -17.60
C GLU A 233 -14.35 7.55 -17.98
N ILE A 234 -14.19 6.79 -19.06
CA ILE A 234 -15.15 5.76 -19.45
C ILE A 234 -14.95 4.54 -18.54
N VAL A 235 -16.05 4.04 -17.98
CA VAL A 235 -16.07 2.79 -17.23
C VAL A 235 -15.88 1.63 -18.20
N THR A 236 -14.70 1.01 -18.16
CA THR A 236 -14.37 -0.14 -19.01
C THR A 236 -14.64 -1.45 -18.29
N LYS A 237 -14.95 -2.51 -19.04
CA LYS A 237 -15.07 -3.86 -18.48
C LYS A 237 -13.81 -4.31 -17.74
N SER A 238 -12.62 -4.03 -18.28
CA SER A 238 -11.36 -4.36 -17.63
C SER A 238 -11.17 -3.68 -16.27
N ALA A 239 -11.69 -2.45 -16.11
CA ALA A 239 -11.67 -1.76 -14.82
C ALA A 239 -12.61 -2.44 -13.82
N LEU A 240 -13.84 -2.77 -14.25
CA LEU A 240 -14.82 -3.47 -13.42
C LEU A 240 -14.32 -4.85 -12.99
N ASP A 241 -13.81 -5.64 -13.93
CA ASP A 241 -13.26 -6.98 -13.69
C ASP A 241 -12.10 -6.93 -12.68
N TYR A 242 -11.20 -5.96 -12.83
CA TYR A 242 -10.07 -5.77 -11.91
C TYR A 242 -10.54 -5.39 -10.50
N LEU A 243 -11.48 -4.46 -10.37
CA LEU A 243 -12.04 -4.03 -9.09
C LEU A 243 -12.74 -5.18 -8.36
N GLN A 244 -13.58 -5.94 -9.07
CA GLN A 244 -14.23 -7.13 -8.53
C GLN A 244 -13.21 -8.21 -8.14
N GLN A 245 -12.18 -8.44 -8.96
CA GLN A 245 -11.11 -9.38 -8.64
C GLN A 245 -10.41 -9.00 -7.33
N ILE A 246 -10.02 -7.74 -7.14
CA ILE A 246 -9.39 -7.28 -5.88
C ILE A 246 -10.32 -7.52 -4.68
N GLN A 247 -11.61 -7.22 -4.80
CA GLN A 247 -12.58 -7.45 -3.73
C GLN A 247 -12.68 -8.95 -3.38
N THR A 248 -12.70 -9.84 -4.38
CA THR A 248 -12.72 -11.30 -4.14
C THR A 248 -11.43 -11.84 -3.52
N MET A 249 -10.33 -11.09 -3.60
CA MET A 249 -9.06 -11.39 -2.97
C MET A 249 -8.95 -10.80 -1.55
N GLY A 250 -10.02 -10.16 -1.05
CA GLY A 250 -10.06 -9.54 0.28
C GLY A 250 -9.57 -8.10 0.30
N GLY A 251 -9.31 -7.50 -0.86
CA GLY A 251 -8.99 -6.07 -0.94
C GLY A 251 -10.21 -5.19 -0.67
N VAL A 252 -9.93 -3.94 -0.29
CA VAL A 252 -10.94 -2.94 0.06
C VAL A 252 -11.11 -1.96 -1.09
N ILE A 253 -12.34 -1.57 -1.40
CA ILE A 253 -12.64 -0.53 -2.38
C ILE A 253 -12.96 0.77 -1.63
N SER A 254 -12.44 1.89 -2.13
CA SER A 254 -12.59 3.22 -1.52
C SER A 254 -12.77 4.32 -2.57
N GLY A 255 -13.21 5.50 -2.12
CA GLY A 255 -13.41 6.69 -2.96
C GLY A 255 -14.78 6.76 -3.65
N CYS A 256 -15.43 5.62 -3.86
CA CYS A 256 -16.76 5.51 -4.44
C CYS A 256 -17.87 5.51 -3.37
N ALA A 257 -19.10 5.82 -3.80
CA ALA A 257 -20.27 5.84 -2.92
C ALA A 257 -20.65 4.45 -2.39
N ASP A 258 -20.45 3.41 -3.19
CA ASP A 258 -20.73 2.01 -2.83
C ASP A 258 -19.46 1.16 -2.92
N ALA A 259 -18.79 0.97 -1.77
CA ALA A 259 -17.59 0.14 -1.67
C ALA A 259 -17.86 -1.37 -1.89
N THR A 260 -19.13 -1.80 -1.92
CA THR A 260 -19.47 -3.18 -2.24
C THR A 260 -19.49 -3.46 -3.74
N LEU A 261 -19.33 -2.41 -4.58
CA LEU A 261 -19.37 -2.49 -6.04
C LEU A 261 -20.67 -3.07 -6.60
N LYS A 262 -21.79 -2.95 -5.89
CA LYS A 262 -23.11 -3.33 -6.44
C LYS A 262 -23.66 -2.25 -7.35
N THR A 263 -23.33 -1.00 -7.05
CA THR A 263 -23.74 0.17 -7.81
C THR A 263 -22.57 1.09 -8.08
N LEU A 264 -22.67 1.89 -9.13
CA LEU A 264 -21.71 2.93 -9.49
C LEU A 264 -22.42 4.24 -9.83
N LYS A 265 -21.80 5.35 -9.45
CA LYS A 265 -22.24 6.69 -9.80
C LYS A 265 -21.63 7.09 -11.14
N VAL A 266 -22.47 7.38 -12.12
CA VAL A 266 -22.09 7.74 -13.48
C VAL A 266 -22.74 9.06 -13.90
N LEU A 267 -22.23 9.70 -14.95
CA LEU A 267 -22.87 10.90 -15.49
C LEU A 267 -24.19 10.54 -16.18
N THR A 268 -25.21 11.37 -15.95
CA THR A 268 -26.46 11.33 -16.72
C THR A 268 -26.15 11.81 -18.13
N LEU A 269 -26.41 10.95 -19.11
CA LEU A 269 -26.21 11.25 -20.54
C LEU A 269 -27.47 11.86 -21.13
#